data_AF-A0A968N5X6-F1
#
_entry.id   AF-A0A968N5X6-F1
#
_cell.length_a   1.000
_cell.length_b   1.000
_cell.length_c   1.000
_cell.angle_alpha   90.00
_cell.angle_beta   90.00
_cell.angle_gamma   90.00
#
_symmetry.space_group_name_H-M   'P 1'
#
loop_
_entity.id
_entity.type
_entity.pdbx_description
1 polymer ?
#
loop_
_entity_poly.entity_id
_entity_poly.type
_entity_poly.pdbx_seq_one_letter_code
_entity_poly.pdbx_strand_id
1 'polypeptide(L)'
;MGETARGPSWSTLSLAAHDVRAVLAQQRQQSSSMTTKLNILFVVNGALLTSLTLSRLMFIPSLFSLCEIIGFLINFILLINAFLPRQSFISPNLKDQKFLERYLTLTPEEYQLRMMVNLVQTYQANEQRLDDVSQSLTYAAYVTLTIAFVIMLHTLAAYFLPVLQSSQLSL
;
A
#
# COMPACT_ATOMS: atom_id res chain seq x y z
N MET A 1 -20.71 28.86 43.62
CA MET A 1 -20.92 29.56 42.33
C MET A 1 -20.39 28.64 41.26
N GLY A 2 -21.29 27.98 40.52
CA GLY A 2 -20.93 26.94 39.57
C GLY A 2 -20.38 27.53 38.28
N GLU A 3 -19.18 27.10 37.90
CA GLU A 3 -18.66 27.25 36.55
C GLU A 3 -19.60 26.49 35.60
N THR A 4 -20.38 27.23 34.82
CA THR A 4 -21.11 26.66 33.70
C THR A 4 -20.10 26.27 32.64
N ALA A 5 -19.88 24.97 32.48
CA ALA A 5 -19.16 24.41 31.35
C ALA A 5 -19.84 24.91 30.05
N ARG A 6 -19.29 25.96 29.45
CA ARG A 6 -19.73 26.46 28.14
C ARG A 6 -19.48 25.33 27.14
N GLY A 7 -20.57 24.75 26.64
CA GLY A 7 -20.51 23.83 25.51
C GLY A 7 -19.74 24.46 24.34
N PRO A 8 -19.11 23.63 23.48
CA PRO A 8 -18.32 24.13 22.35
C PRO A 8 -19.17 25.06 21.48
N SER A 9 -18.64 26.25 21.16
CA SER A 9 -19.35 27.19 20.31
C SER A 9 -19.61 26.56 18.93
N TRP A 10 -20.80 26.79 18.36
CA TRP A 10 -21.21 26.22 17.06
C TRP A 10 -20.17 26.47 15.95
N SER A 11 -19.52 27.63 15.97
CA SER A 11 -18.43 27.95 15.04
C SER A 11 -17.23 27.00 15.21
N THR A 12 -16.78 26.77 16.44
CA THR A 12 -15.69 25.81 16.72
C THR A 12 -16.06 24.39 16.29
N LEU A 13 -17.29 23.95 16.56
CA LEU A 13 -17.76 22.62 16.15
C LEU A 13 -17.77 22.46 14.63
N SER A 14 -18.23 23.50 13.92
CA SER A 14 -18.27 23.49 12.45
C SER A 14 -16.88 23.47 11.82
N LEU A 15 -15.91 24.20 12.39
CA LEU A 15 -14.51 24.14 11.95
C LEU A 15 -13.93 22.75 12.17
N ALA A 16 -14.09 22.18 13.37
CA ALA A 16 -13.60 20.85 13.69
C ALA A 16 -14.21 19.78 12.76
N ALA A 17 -15.51 19.88 12.47
CA ALA A 17 -16.17 18.95 11.55
C ALA A 17 -15.66 19.09 10.11
N HIS A 18 -15.32 20.31 9.69
CA HIS A 18 -14.70 20.56 8.40
C HIS A 18 -13.30 19.93 8.33
N ASP A 19 -12.45 20.16 9.33
CA ASP A 19 -11.09 19.63 9.39
C ASP A 19 -11.08 18.09 9.38
N VAL A 20 -11.96 17.45 10.16
CA VAL A 20 -12.11 15.98 10.17
C VAL A 20 -12.48 15.45 8.78
N ARG A 21 -13.38 16.12 8.07
CA ARG A 21 -13.77 15.73 6.70
C ARG A 21 -12.62 15.95 5.71
N ALA A 22 -11.86 17.02 5.85
CA ALA A 22 -10.70 17.31 5.02
C ALA A 22 -9.61 16.23 5.18
N VAL A 23 -9.29 15.84 6.42
CA VAL A 23 -8.34 14.77 6.71
C VAL A 23 -8.79 13.42 6.14
N LEU A 24 -10.08 13.09 6.25
CA LEU A 24 -10.64 11.88 5.63
C LEU A 24 -10.57 11.90 4.11
N ALA A 25 -10.79 13.05 3.47
CA ALA A 25 -10.64 13.19 2.03
C ALA A 25 -9.18 12.96 1.60
N GLN A 26 -8.23 13.50 2.35
CA GLN A 26 -6.80 13.26 2.14
C GLN A 26 -6.43 11.78 2.31
N GLN A 27 -6.97 11.10 3.32
CA GLN A 27 -6.76 9.65 3.53
C GLN A 27 -7.27 8.83 2.34
N ARG A 28 -8.45 9.17 1.79
CA ARG A 28 -8.97 8.50 0.58
C ARG A 28 -8.07 8.72 -0.63
N GLN A 29 -7.55 9.93 -0.80
CA GLN A 29 -6.61 10.24 -1.88
C GLN A 29 -5.30 9.45 -1.73
N GLN A 30 -4.76 9.35 -0.51
CA GLN A 30 -3.58 8.52 -0.23
C GLN A 30 -3.83 7.05 -0.54
N SER A 31 -4.98 6.51 -0.13
CA SER A 31 -5.40 5.14 -0.46
C SER A 31 -5.42 4.88 -1.97
N SER A 32 -6.04 5.78 -2.75
CA SER A 32 -6.07 5.70 -4.21
C SER A 32 -4.67 5.77 -4.84
N SER A 33 -3.80 6.63 -4.30
CA SER A 33 -2.40 6.72 -4.74
C SER A 33 -1.64 5.42 -4.46
N MET A 34 -1.84 4.80 -3.28
CA MET A 34 -1.22 3.52 -2.93
C MET A 34 -1.68 2.40 -3.88
N THR A 35 -2.99 2.29 -4.17
CA THR A 35 -3.50 1.33 -5.15
C THR A 35 -2.85 1.51 -6.52
N THR A 36 -2.63 2.75 -6.94
CA THR A 36 -1.96 3.05 -8.21
C THR A 36 -0.51 2.57 -8.21
N LYS A 37 0.27 2.91 -7.18
CA LYS A 37 1.67 2.47 -7.04
C LYS A 37 1.79 0.94 -7.01
N LEU A 38 0.85 0.29 -6.34
CA LEU A 38 0.77 -1.17 -6.25
C LEU A 38 0.50 -1.80 -7.62
N ASN A 39 -0.46 -1.28 -8.38
CA ASN A 39 -0.72 -1.74 -9.75
C ASN A 39 0.51 -1.62 -10.65
N ILE A 40 1.25 -0.51 -10.55
CA ILE A 40 2.51 -0.33 -11.30
C ILE A 40 3.52 -1.39 -10.89
N LEU A 41 3.72 -1.60 -9.59
CA LEU A 41 4.72 -2.55 -9.08
C LEU A 41 4.41 -3.99 -9.49
N PHE A 42 3.12 -4.35 -9.57
CA PHE A 42 2.67 -5.64 -10.09
C PHE A 42 3.04 -5.84 -11.56
N VAL A 43 2.77 -4.84 -12.40
CA VAL A 43 3.09 -4.87 -13.83
C VAL A 43 4.60 -4.98 -14.04
N VAL A 44 5.39 -4.22 -13.27
CA VAL A 44 6.86 -4.27 -13.32
C VAL A 44 7.38 -5.64 -12.92
N ASN A 45 6.86 -6.24 -11.84
CA ASN A 45 7.25 -7.58 -11.43
C ASN A 45 6.94 -8.62 -12.53
N GLY A 46 5.73 -8.57 -13.11
CA GLY A 46 5.37 -9.43 -14.25
C GLY A 46 6.29 -9.26 -15.46
N ALA A 47 6.71 -8.02 -15.77
CA ALA A 47 7.64 -7.75 -16.85
C ALA A 47 9.04 -8.31 -16.58
N LEU A 48 9.55 -8.19 -15.35
CA LEU A 48 10.85 -8.77 -14.97
C LEU A 48 10.83 -10.30 -15.05
N LEU A 49 9.73 -10.93 -14.61
CA LEU A 49 9.57 -12.39 -14.69
C LEU A 49 9.56 -12.89 -16.14
N THR A 50 8.82 -12.21 -17.02
CA THR A 50 8.77 -12.55 -18.44
C THR A 50 10.11 -12.34 -19.13
N SER A 51 10.83 -11.25 -18.83
CA SER A 51 12.18 -10.98 -19.33
C SER A 51 13.17 -12.09 -18.97
N LEU A 52 13.16 -12.56 -17.72
CA LEU A 52 14.01 -13.66 -17.28
C LEU A 52 13.67 -14.99 -17.94
N THR A 53 12.37 -15.29 -18.02
CA THR A 53 11.87 -16.52 -18.65
C THR A 53 12.29 -16.56 -20.12
N LEU A 54 12.17 -15.43 -20.82
CA LEU A 54 12.57 -15.30 -22.22
C LEU A 54 14.09 -15.40 -22.41
N SER A 55 14.86 -14.78 -21.51
CA SER A 55 16.33 -14.81 -21.52
C SER A 55 16.90 -16.19 -21.18
N ARG A 56 16.04 -17.16 -20.81
CA ARG A 56 16.39 -18.50 -20.33
C ARG A 56 17.37 -18.54 -19.16
N LEU A 57 17.63 -17.40 -18.51
CA LEU A 57 18.61 -17.26 -17.43
C LEU A 57 18.27 -18.17 -16.24
N MET A 58 16.97 -18.29 -15.90
CA MET A 58 16.50 -19.18 -14.84
C MET A 58 16.74 -20.68 -15.11
N PHE A 59 16.94 -21.10 -16.37
CA PHE A 59 17.10 -22.52 -16.71
C PHE A 59 18.55 -22.99 -16.64
N ILE A 60 19.52 -22.07 -16.49
CA ILE A 60 20.91 -22.40 -16.22
C ILE A 60 21.06 -22.47 -14.70
N PRO A 61 21.32 -23.65 -14.10
CA PRO A 61 21.47 -23.75 -12.65
C PRO A 61 22.73 -22.99 -12.21
N SER A 62 22.54 -21.85 -11.55
CA SER A 62 23.59 -21.01 -10.98
C SER A 62 23.11 -20.41 -9.65
N LEU A 63 24.04 -19.92 -8.82
CA LEU A 63 23.67 -19.19 -7.59
C LEU A 63 22.79 -17.97 -7.89
N PHE A 64 23.02 -17.32 -9.04
CA PHE A 64 22.19 -16.22 -9.50
C PHE A 64 20.74 -16.66 -9.77
N SER A 65 20.54 -17.77 -10.47
CA SER A 65 19.19 -18.31 -10.76
C SER A 65 18.44 -18.66 -9.47
N LEU A 66 19.12 -19.19 -8.46
CA LEU A 66 18.52 -19.49 -7.16
C LEU A 66 18.11 -18.20 -6.41
N CYS A 67 18.97 -17.19 -6.41
CA CYS A 67 18.66 -15.87 -5.85
C CYS A 67 17.49 -15.19 -6.58
N GLU A 68 17.45 -15.28 -7.91
CA GLU A 68 16.35 -14.75 -8.73
C GLU A 68 15.02 -15.42 -8.35
N ILE A 69 14.94 -16.75 -8.36
CA ILE A 69 13.70 -17.49 -8.03
C ILE A 69 13.20 -17.16 -6.62
N ILE A 70 14.10 -17.19 -5.62
CA ILE A 70 13.74 -16.86 -4.24
C ILE A 70 13.30 -15.40 -4.12
N GLY A 71 14.02 -14.48 -4.76
CA GLY A 71 13.67 -13.06 -4.79
C GLY A 71 12.27 -12.85 -5.38
N PHE A 72 11.98 -13.47 -6.53
CA PHE A 72 10.66 -13.40 -7.16
C PHE A 72 9.56 -13.95 -6.27
N LEU A 73 9.80 -15.06 -5.59
CA LEU A 73 8.82 -15.64 -4.67
C LEU A 73 8.51 -14.68 -3.52
N ILE A 74 9.53 -14.09 -2.89
CA ILE A 74 9.36 -13.11 -1.82
C ILE A 74 8.58 -11.88 -2.33
N ASN A 75 8.96 -11.35 -3.50
CA ASN A 75 8.29 -10.21 -4.10
C ASN A 75 6.82 -10.50 -4.42
N PHE A 76 6.54 -11.68 -4.99
CA PHE A 76 5.19 -12.12 -5.29
C PHE A 76 4.33 -12.21 -4.03
N ILE A 77 4.86 -12.78 -2.94
CA ILE A 77 4.16 -12.85 -1.65
C ILE A 77 3.85 -11.46 -1.11
N LEU A 78 4.82 -10.53 -1.14
CA LEU A 78 4.65 -9.15 -0.67
C LEU A 78 3.59 -8.39 -1.49
N LEU A 79 3.58 -8.58 -2.81
CA LEU A 79 2.58 -7.99 -3.70
C LEU A 79 1.19 -8.57 -3.46
N ILE A 80 1.04 -9.89 -3.34
CA ILE A 80 -0.25 -10.52 -3.03
C ILE A 80 -0.80 -10.05 -1.68
N ASN A 81 0.06 -9.94 -0.66
CA ASN A 81 -0.31 -9.39 0.64
C ASN A 81 -0.76 -7.93 0.56
N ALA A 82 -0.16 -7.13 -0.32
CA ALA A 82 -0.59 -5.76 -0.58
C ALA A 82 -1.91 -5.70 -1.40
N PHE A 83 -2.13 -6.65 -2.31
CA PHE A 83 -3.31 -6.72 -3.19
C PHE A 83 -4.58 -7.19 -2.50
N LEU A 84 -4.46 -8.00 -1.44
CA LEU A 84 -5.61 -8.59 -0.78
C LEU A 84 -6.59 -7.48 -0.35
N PRO A 85 -7.83 -7.45 -0.90
CA PRO A 85 -8.75 -6.35 -0.67
C PRO A 85 -9.20 -6.35 0.79
N ARG A 86 -8.59 -5.48 1.60
CA ARG A 86 -9.04 -5.21 2.98
C ARG A 86 -10.18 -4.21 2.91
N GLN A 87 -11.41 -4.64 3.20
CA GLN A 87 -12.60 -3.79 3.13
C GLN A 87 -12.40 -2.50 3.94
N SER A 88 -12.41 -1.32 3.31
CA SER A 88 -12.31 -0.04 4.00
C SER A 88 -13.54 0.17 4.89
N PHE A 89 -13.36 0.62 6.12
CA PHE A 89 -14.50 1.05 6.93
C PHE A 89 -15.06 2.35 6.35
N ILE A 90 -16.35 2.32 6.01
CA ILE A 90 -17.06 3.48 5.45
C ILE A 90 -18.04 3.97 6.53
N SER A 91 -17.90 5.25 6.88
CA SER A 91 -18.83 5.96 7.74
C SER A 91 -19.41 7.16 6.98
N PRO A 92 -20.72 7.47 7.15
CA PRO A 92 -21.70 6.72 7.94
C PRO A 92 -22.10 5.40 7.26
N ASN A 93 -22.25 4.33 8.05
CA ASN A 93 -22.74 3.05 7.53
C ASN A 93 -24.26 3.12 7.36
N LEU A 94 -24.71 3.59 6.20
CA LEU A 94 -26.13 3.74 5.85
C LEU A 94 -26.91 2.41 5.82
N LYS A 95 -26.20 1.26 5.87
CA LYS A 95 -26.83 -0.07 5.94
C LYS A 95 -27.26 -0.44 7.36
N ASP A 96 -26.79 0.27 8.38
CA ASP A 96 -27.17 0.01 9.76
C ASP A 96 -28.44 0.81 10.12
N GLN A 97 -29.58 0.13 10.24
CA GLN A 97 -30.84 0.77 10.64
C GLN A 97 -30.73 1.43 12.03
N LYS A 98 -29.89 0.89 12.93
CA LYS A 98 -29.65 1.50 14.25
C LYS A 98 -28.89 2.81 14.16
N PHE A 99 -28.12 3.02 13.09
CA PHE A 99 -27.45 4.30 12.83
C PHE A 99 -28.48 5.38 12.50
N LEU A 100 -29.47 5.10 11.66
CA LEU A 100 -30.50 6.08 11.35
C LEU A 100 -31.31 6.47 12.60
N GLU A 101 -31.77 5.49 13.37
CA GLU A 101 -32.59 5.72 14.58
C GLU A 101 -31.83 6.50 15.67
N ARG A 102 -30.54 6.22 15.85
CA ARG A 102 -29.72 6.84 16.89
C ARG A 102 -29.26 8.26 16.56
N TYR A 103 -29.22 8.63 15.28
CA TYR A 103 -28.73 9.93 14.83
C TYR A 103 -29.86 10.89 14.42
N LEU A 104 -31.00 10.39 13.95
CA LEU A 104 -32.16 11.22 13.59
C LEU A 104 -32.86 11.86 14.78
N THR A 105 -32.65 11.33 15.99
CA THR A 105 -33.26 11.81 17.25
C THR A 105 -32.44 12.88 17.98
N LEU A 106 -31.24 13.21 17.47
CA LEU A 106 -30.30 14.12 18.12
C LEU A 106 -30.51 15.58 17.69
N THR A 107 -30.09 16.51 18.55
CA THR A 107 -29.96 17.91 18.14
C THR A 107 -28.83 18.06 17.11
N PRO A 108 -28.84 19.11 16.26
CA PRO A 108 -27.80 19.32 15.25
C PRO A 108 -26.37 19.35 15.81
N GLU A 109 -26.19 19.89 17.01
CA GLU A 109 -24.91 19.97 17.73
C GLU A 109 -24.43 18.59 18.18
N GLU A 110 -25.30 17.82 18.84
CA GLU A 110 -24.98 16.47 19.31
C GLU A 110 -24.75 15.51 18.13
N TYR A 111 -25.51 15.67 17.05
CA TYR A 111 -25.32 14.93 15.81
C TYR A 111 -23.91 15.16 15.25
N GLN A 112 -23.50 16.43 15.09
CA GLN A 112 -22.18 16.75 14.55
C GLN A 112 -21.06 16.22 15.44
N LEU A 113 -21.18 16.35 16.76
CA LEU A 113 -20.19 15.86 17.70
C LEU A 113 -20.03 14.33 17.62
N ARG A 114 -21.14 13.58 17.66
CA ARG A 114 -21.11 12.11 17.55
C ARG A 114 -20.63 11.64 16.19
N MET A 115 -21.01 12.36 15.13
CA MET A 115 -20.53 12.08 13.79
C MET A 115 -19.01 12.24 13.69
N MET A 116 -18.45 13.34 14.23
CA MET A 116 -16.99 13.53 14.24
C MET A 116 -16.27 12.40 14.98
N VAL A 117 -16.77 11.97 16.14
CA VAL A 117 -16.19 10.83 16.88
C VAL A 117 -16.19 9.57 16.01
N ASN A 118 -17.30 9.27 15.34
CA ASN A 118 -17.40 8.12 14.45
C ASN A 118 -16.46 8.23 13.22
N LEU A 119 -16.31 9.43 12.67
CA LEU A 119 -15.39 9.72 11.57
C LEU A 119 -13.92 9.54 12.00
N VAL A 120 -13.55 9.97 13.21
CA VAL A 120 -12.21 9.76 13.78
C VAL A 120 -11.94 8.28 14.03
N GLN A 121 -12.90 7.53 14.58
CA GLN A 121 -12.75 6.07 14.75
C GLN A 121 -12.58 5.36 13.40
N THR A 122 -13.32 5.80 12.39
CA THR A 122 -13.18 5.28 11.02
C THR A 122 -11.80 5.60 10.44
N TYR A 123 -11.31 6.83 10.67
CA TYR A 123 -9.96 7.24 10.24
C TYR A 123 -8.89 6.35 10.87
N GLN A 124 -8.90 6.15 12.19
CA GLN A 124 -7.93 5.32 12.91
C GLN A 124 -7.95 3.87 12.42
N ALA A 125 -9.13 3.29 12.21
CA ALA A 125 -9.27 1.93 11.70
C ALA A 125 -8.74 1.77 10.27
N ASN A 126 -8.85 2.82 9.44
CA ASN A 126 -8.33 2.81 8.07
C ASN A 126 -6.82 3.14 8.02
N GLU A 127 -6.31 3.95 8.93
CA GLU A 127 -4.91 4.38 8.99
C GLU A 127 -3.96 3.19 9.17
N GLN A 128 -4.23 2.32 10.15
CA GLN A 128 -3.41 1.12 10.39
C GLN A 128 -3.34 0.23 9.14
N ARG A 129 -4.44 0.12 8.39
CA ARG A 129 -4.50 -0.70 7.17
C ARG A 129 -3.70 -0.08 6.03
N LEU A 130 -3.74 1.25 5.90
CA LEU A 130 -2.94 1.96 4.92
C LEU A 130 -1.46 1.86 5.24
N ASP A 131 -1.08 1.90 6.52
CA ASP A 131 0.30 1.73 6.93
C ASP A 131 0.82 0.33 6.59
N ASP A 132 0.06 -0.72 6.91
CA ASP A 132 0.40 -2.11 6.54
C ASP A 132 0.63 -2.27 5.03
N VAL A 133 -0.26 -1.70 4.20
CA VAL A 133 -0.15 -1.74 2.73
C VAL A 133 1.06 -0.94 2.26
N SER A 134 1.28 0.24 2.84
CA SER A 134 2.44 1.10 2.54
C SER A 134 3.77 0.40 2.83
N GLN A 135 3.87 -0.27 3.98
CA GLN A 135 5.05 -1.04 4.36
C GLN A 135 5.27 -2.20 3.39
N SER A 136 4.24 -3.01 3.11
CA SER A 136 4.34 -4.13 2.17
C SER A 136 4.78 -3.66 0.78
N LEU A 137 4.23 -2.54 0.31
CA LEU A 137 4.59 -1.93 -0.97
C LEU A 137 6.04 -1.44 -0.98
N THR A 138 6.51 -0.84 0.11
CA THR A 138 7.88 -0.36 0.26
C THR A 138 8.87 -1.52 0.23
N TYR A 139 8.60 -2.60 0.96
CA TYR A 139 9.42 -3.80 0.92
C TYR A 139 9.42 -4.45 -0.47
N ALA A 140 8.24 -4.55 -1.11
CA ALA A 140 8.14 -5.08 -2.47
C ALA A 140 8.98 -4.26 -3.46
N ALA A 141 9.02 -2.93 -3.33
CA ALA A 141 9.85 -2.08 -4.17
C ALA A 141 11.35 -2.35 -3.98
N TYR A 142 11.82 -2.47 -2.73
CA TYR A 142 13.22 -2.81 -2.44
C TYR A 142 13.62 -4.20 -2.95
N VAL A 143 12.74 -5.19 -2.77
CA VAL A 143 12.97 -6.55 -3.30
C VAL A 143 12.99 -6.53 -4.82
N THR A 144 12.10 -5.77 -5.48
CA THR A 144 12.10 -5.59 -6.94
C THR A 144 13.42 -5.03 -7.44
N LEU A 145 13.92 -3.98 -6.78
CA LEU A 145 15.20 -3.37 -7.15
C LEU A 145 16.37 -4.35 -6.97
N THR A 146 16.35 -5.12 -5.89
CA THR A 146 17.39 -6.13 -5.60
C THR A 146 17.39 -7.22 -6.68
N ILE A 147 16.22 -7.73 -7.05
CA ILE A 147 16.06 -8.70 -8.14
C ILE A 147 16.60 -8.11 -9.45
N ALA A 148 16.20 -6.90 -9.82
CA ALA A 148 16.66 -6.25 -11.04
C ALA A 148 18.19 -6.14 -11.09
N PHE A 149 18.82 -5.79 -9.96
CA PHE A 149 20.27 -5.73 -9.85
C PHE A 149 20.93 -7.11 -9.99
N VAL A 150 20.36 -8.16 -9.38
CA VAL A 150 20.85 -9.54 -9.52
C VAL A 150 20.77 -9.99 -10.98
N ILE A 151 19.65 -9.73 -11.67
CA ILE A 151 19.48 -10.05 -13.10
C ILE A 151 20.53 -9.33 -13.94
N MET A 152 20.79 -8.05 -13.66
CA MET A 152 21.80 -7.27 -14.35
C MET A 152 23.20 -7.89 -14.18
N LEU A 153 23.56 -8.30 -12.95
CA LEU A 153 24.83 -8.98 -12.71
C LEU A 153 24.90 -10.35 -13.38
N HIS A 154 23.81 -11.11 -13.35
CA HIS A 154 23.73 -12.45 -13.95
C HIS A 154 23.90 -12.37 -15.47
N THR A 155 23.23 -11.41 -16.12
CA THR A 155 23.41 -11.16 -17.57
C THR A 155 24.83 -10.73 -17.89
N LEU A 156 25.43 -9.84 -17.10
CA LEU A 156 26.82 -9.40 -17.30
C LEU A 156 27.80 -10.58 -17.16
N ALA A 157 27.64 -11.41 -16.14
CA ALA A 157 28.44 -12.62 -15.96
C ALA A 157 28.28 -13.60 -17.12
N ALA A 158 27.04 -13.87 -17.54
CA ALA A 158 26.73 -14.80 -18.61
C ALA A 158 27.30 -14.36 -19.97
N TYR A 159 27.35 -13.05 -20.25
CA TYR A 159 27.91 -12.53 -21.51
C TYR A 159 29.45 -12.36 -21.47
N PHE A 160 30.03 -11.89 -20.37
CA PHE A 160 31.45 -11.53 -20.31
C PHE A 160 32.38 -12.71 -19.95
N LEU A 161 31.95 -13.67 -19.14
CA LEU A 161 32.77 -14.85 -18.80
C LEU A 161 33.16 -15.73 -20.00
N PRO A 162 32.23 -16.12 -20.91
CA PRO A 162 32.60 -16.91 -22.08
C PRO A 162 33.45 -16.11 -23.10
N VAL A 163 33.28 -14.79 -23.18
CA VAL A 163 34.12 -13.90 -24.00
C VAL A 163 35.56 -13.87 -23.47
N LEU A 164 35.76 -13.79 -22.15
CA LEU A 164 37.08 -13.86 -21.54
C LEU A 164 37.76 -15.22 -21.76
N GLN A 165 37.03 -16.33 -21.62
CA GLN A 165 37.58 -17.67 -21.87
C GLN A 165 37.98 -17.90 -23.33
N SER A 166 37.18 -17.44 -24.29
CA SER A 166 37.50 -17.56 -25.72
C SER A 166 38.70 -16.70 -26.12
N SER A 167 38.90 -15.54 -25.50
CA SER A 167 40.07 -14.68 -25.74
C SER A 167 41.39 -15.21 -25.17
N GLN A 168 41.36 -16.12 -24.19
CA GLN A 168 42.56 -16.76 -23.64
C GLN A 168 42.99 -18.02 -24.40
N LEU A 169 42.10 -18.63 -25.19
CA LEU A 169 42.38 -19.82 -26.00
C LEU A 169 42.95 -19.50 -27.40
N SER A 170 43.03 -18.21 -27.76
CA SER A 170 43.54 -17.73 -29.05
C SER A 170 44.95 -17.11 -29.00
N LEU A 171 45.67 -17.28 -27.88
CA LEU A 171 47.08 -16.93 -27.68
C LEU A 171 47.90 -18.19 -27.42
#